data_AF-V6TS65-F1
#
_entry.id   AF-V6TS65-F1
#
_cell.length_a   1.000
_cell.length_b   1.000
_cell.length_c   1.000
_cell.angle_alpha   90.00
_cell.angle_beta   90.00
_cell.angle_gamma   90.00
#
_symmetry.space_group_name_H-M   'P 1'
#
loop_
_entity.id
_entity.type
_entity.pdbx_description
1 polymer ?
#
loop_
_entity_poly.entity_id
_entity_poly.type
_entity_poly.pdbx_seq_one_letter_code
_entity_poly.pdbx_strand_id
1 'polypeptide(L)'
;MTLLPPTVKIFAEQPDDETIKMVAELAKLPFFVNQPIRVMPDCHAGKGTVVGFSAPYNKCIIPSVIGGDIGCGMFVIRLPNTFLEAHGGEISSQSFLENLDEIVHREVPAGYYGKNVVPGGPTGFHQDVSEARFKQMLSHLLPCLSKYCPEASMLSTYDEFVAEFEYWHDYLGLNFTFHNLMKCCGTLGSGNHFVELDSADNGDGYLVVHSGSRGLGGAIASKFIYAAEIVTKVLLGMEPAEPLINNASPFFKLLFNNLQALKKKSELSAEDASLTLPISSEEKKAFYLKLRDEIQAELQSDTSIQALPPKEYKAELTRRINARAEEHLRRCQLVASSSYDYLNVFPLGTTEQDIEAYKAILAKNPNVACLYPSLGAEDYLRAMKFCQLFAKMNRLVIAFNVYCSLSGISVQSNGIWDSGFDSRVRAQTIAVFMDSAFYTDCIHNYIDLQSKIMRKGSIRANKDEILIIPMNMRDGILVCKGLGNSDWNCTAPHGAGRIMSRVAAKRSIKLETVIEQMKGVYSTCLQEEVIDEAPDAYKPMAHITKHIQGTCTIIGQWKPLWNFKGMDCGFDPKQGKN
;
A
#
# COMPACT_ATOMS: atom_id res chain seq x y z
N MET A 1 -33.98 -7.51 -7.09
CA MET A 1 -32.62 -7.88 -6.66
C MET A 1 -31.80 -8.19 -7.91
N THR A 2 -30.61 -7.59 -8.04
CA THR A 2 -29.69 -7.91 -9.13
C THR A 2 -29.23 -9.36 -8.95
N LEU A 3 -29.55 -10.24 -9.90
CA LEU A 3 -29.07 -11.64 -9.88
C LEU A 3 -27.56 -11.64 -10.12
N LEU A 4 -26.79 -12.18 -9.17
CA LEU A 4 -25.35 -12.38 -9.30
C LEU A 4 -25.06 -13.69 -10.04
N PRO A 5 -23.99 -13.75 -10.87
CA PRO A 5 -23.58 -15.00 -11.50
C PRO A 5 -23.24 -16.08 -10.46
N PRO A 6 -23.42 -17.39 -10.76
CA PRO A 6 -23.09 -18.48 -9.84
C PRO A 6 -21.62 -18.52 -9.39
N THR A 7 -20.73 -17.92 -10.18
CA THR A 7 -19.30 -17.82 -9.85
C THR A 7 -18.99 -16.74 -8.83
N VAL A 8 -19.95 -15.88 -8.47
CA VAL A 8 -19.81 -14.84 -7.45
C VAL A 8 -20.39 -15.35 -6.13
N LYS A 9 -19.59 -15.29 -5.05
CA LYS A 9 -20.06 -15.59 -3.69
C LYS A 9 -19.78 -14.41 -2.77
N ILE A 10 -20.81 -13.99 -2.04
CA ILE A 10 -20.72 -13.00 -0.97
C ILE A 10 -20.94 -13.73 0.35
N PHE A 11 -19.95 -13.67 1.24
CA PHE A 11 -19.99 -14.34 2.54
C PHE A 11 -20.47 -13.43 3.68
N ALA A 12 -20.92 -12.22 3.37
CA ALA A 12 -21.50 -11.28 4.31
C ALA A 12 -23.00 -11.50 4.50
N GLU A 13 -23.49 -11.29 5.72
CA GLU A 13 -24.92 -11.19 6.02
C GLU A 13 -25.39 -9.78 5.67
N GLN A 14 -26.40 -9.65 4.81
CA GLN A 14 -27.00 -8.36 4.40
C GLN A 14 -25.97 -7.32 3.91
N PRO A 15 -25.19 -7.60 2.84
CA PRO A 15 -24.34 -6.60 2.22
C PRO A 15 -25.17 -5.41 1.72
N ASP A 16 -24.62 -4.20 1.78
CA ASP A 16 -25.31 -3.00 1.31
C ASP A 16 -25.53 -3.01 -0.21
N ASP A 17 -26.56 -2.29 -0.67
CA ASP A 17 -26.95 -2.27 -2.08
C ASP A 17 -25.85 -1.74 -3.01
N GLU A 18 -25.03 -0.80 -2.53
CA GLU A 18 -23.92 -0.25 -3.31
C GLU A 18 -22.82 -1.31 -3.51
N THR A 19 -22.49 -2.07 -2.47
CA THR A 19 -21.60 -3.23 -2.55
C THR A 19 -22.11 -4.26 -3.56
N ILE A 20 -23.38 -4.66 -3.47
CA ILE A 20 -23.96 -5.64 -4.42
C ILE A 20 -23.88 -5.12 -5.86
N LYS A 21 -24.19 -3.84 -6.07
CA LYS A 21 -24.11 -3.20 -7.39
C LYS A 21 -22.68 -3.19 -7.94
N MET A 22 -21.69 -2.79 -7.14
CA MET A 22 -20.28 -2.78 -7.55
C MET A 22 -19.80 -4.18 -7.96
N VAL A 23 -20.14 -5.20 -7.16
CA VAL A 23 -19.78 -6.60 -7.46
C VAL A 23 -20.46 -7.08 -8.74
N ALA A 24 -21.73 -6.76 -8.94
CA ALA A 24 -22.47 -7.12 -10.14
C ALA A 24 -21.91 -6.45 -11.41
N GLU A 25 -21.40 -5.22 -11.31
CA GLU A 25 -20.73 -4.54 -12.42
C GLU A 25 -19.37 -5.19 -12.73
N LEU A 26 -18.57 -5.52 -11.71
CA LEU A 26 -17.28 -6.21 -11.88
C LEU A 26 -17.46 -7.59 -12.51
N ALA A 27 -18.47 -8.36 -12.09
CA ALA A 27 -18.73 -9.69 -12.61
C ALA A 27 -19.10 -9.72 -14.11
N LYS A 28 -19.50 -8.57 -14.68
CA LYS A 28 -19.80 -8.43 -16.11
C LYS A 28 -18.57 -8.12 -16.96
N LEU A 29 -17.44 -7.80 -16.34
CA LEU A 29 -16.22 -7.51 -17.09
C LEU A 29 -15.72 -8.79 -17.77
N PRO A 30 -15.29 -8.75 -19.04
CA PRO A 30 -14.95 -9.95 -19.82
C PRO A 30 -14.00 -10.92 -19.09
N PHE A 31 -13.04 -10.39 -18.35
CA PHE A 31 -12.00 -11.12 -17.61
C PHE A 31 -12.45 -11.68 -16.27
N PHE A 32 -13.62 -11.29 -15.75
CA PHE A 32 -14.25 -11.93 -14.60
C PHE A 32 -15.42 -12.81 -14.95
N VAL A 33 -15.82 -12.87 -16.23
CA VAL A 33 -16.80 -13.85 -16.70
C VAL A 33 -16.28 -15.24 -16.37
N ASN A 34 -17.07 -15.98 -15.60
CA ASN A 34 -16.75 -17.30 -15.06
C ASN A 34 -15.59 -17.37 -14.05
N GLN A 35 -15.06 -16.25 -13.57
CA GLN A 35 -14.06 -16.26 -12.50
C GLN A 35 -14.71 -16.32 -11.12
N PRO A 36 -14.09 -17.02 -10.15
CA PRO A 36 -14.57 -17.10 -8.79
C PRO A 36 -14.33 -15.77 -8.05
N ILE A 37 -15.25 -14.82 -8.17
CA ILE A 37 -15.26 -13.62 -7.32
C ILE A 37 -15.74 -14.00 -5.93
N ARG A 38 -14.99 -13.61 -4.90
CA ARG A 38 -15.31 -13.80 -3.49
C ARG A 38 -15.33 -12.45 -2.78
N VAL A 39 -16.35 -12.25 -1.96
CA VAL A 39 -16.54 -11.04 -1.18
C VAL A 39 -16.65 -11.43 0.29
N MET A 40 -15.72 -10.93 1.08
CA MET A 40 -15.53 -11.28 2.49
C MET A 40 -16.63 -10.65 3.39
N PRO A 41 -16.83 -11.17 4.62
CA PRO A 41 -17.88 -10.67 5.53
C PRO A 41 -17.74 -9.20 5.94
N ASP A 42 -16.52 -8.64 5.90
CA ASP A 42 -16.20 -7.25 6.20
C ASP A 42 -16.46 -6.28 5.02
N CYS A 43 -17.13 -6.76 3.97
CA CYS A 43 -17.31 -5.99 2.75
C CYS A 43 -18.11 -4.70 2.93
N HIS A 44 -17.74 -3.70 2.17
CA HIS A 44 -18.43 -2.41 2.08
C HIS A 44 -18.03 -1.69 0.79
N ALA A 45 -18.84 -0.72 0.36
CA ALA A 45 -18.55 0.09 -0.81
C ALA A 45 -17.24 0.87 -0.64
N GLY A 46 -16.36 0.76 -1.64
CA GLY A 46 -15.05 1.40 -1.64
C GLY A 46 -14.83 2.26 -2.87
N LYS A 47 -13.75 3.06 -2.86
CA LYS A 47 -13.36 3.83 -4.04
C LYS A 47 -12.95 2.88 -5.17
N GLY A 48 -13.69 2.88 -6.27
CA GLY A 48 -13.43 2.11 -7.49
C GLY A 48 -13.95 0.67 -7.49
N THR A 49 -13.93 -0.02 -6.33
CA THR A 49 -14.42 -1.39 -6.14
C THR A 49 -14.81 -1.61 -4.67
N VAL A 50 -15.54 -2.69 -4.42
CA VAL A 50 -15.87 -3.23 -3.10
C VAL A 50 -14.60 -3.57 -2.29
N VAL A 51 -14.61 -3.24 -1.00
CA VAL A 51 -13.61 -3.70 -0.01
C VAL A 51 -14.02 -5.09 0.50
N GLY A 52 -13.07 -5.97 0.84
CA GLY A 52 -13.35 -7.39 1.08
C GLY A 52 -13.33 -8.21 -0.20
N PHE A 53 -12.77 -7.69 -1.29
CA PHE A 53 -12.77 -8.32 -2.61
C PHE A 53 -11.61 -9.31 -2.78
N SER A 54 -11.90 -10.43 -3.44
CA SER A 54 -10.90 -11.37 -3.94
C SER A 54 -11.34 -12.01 -5.25
N ALA A 55 -10.43 -12.06 -6.23
CA ALA A 55 -10.64 -12.78 -7.48
C ALA A 55 -9.30 -13.20 -8.08
N PRO A 56 -9.24 -14.29 -8.86
CA PRO A 56 -8.09 -14.56 -9.70
C PRO A 56 -7.83 -13.41 -10.67
N TYR A 57 -6.56 -13.09 -10.90
CA TYR A 57 -6.19 -12.32 -12.08
C TYR A 57 -5.66 -13.25 -13.15
N ASN A 58 -6.30 -13.19 -14.31
CA ASN A 58 -5.82 -13.83 -15.52
C ASN A 58 -6.04 -12.84 -16.65
N LYS A 59 -5.01 -12.62 -17.49
CA LYS A 59 -5.01 -11.72 -18.65
C LYS A 59 -5.09 -10.21 -18.40
N CYS A 60 -5.52 -9.73 -17.24
CA CYS A 60 -5.51 -8.29 -16.95
C CYS A 60 -5.35 -7.98 -15.46
N ILE A 61 -5.02 -6.72 -15.17
CA ILE A 61 -4.90 -6.17 -13.82
C ILE A 61 -5.72 -4.89 -13.76
N ILE A 62 -6.45 -4.67 -12.68
CA ILE A 62 -7.20 -3.43 -12.43
C ILE A 62 -6.50 -2.66 -11.30
N PRO A 63 -5.61 -1.68 -11.58
CA PRO A 63 -4.84 -1.00 -10.53
C PRO A 63 -5.71 -0.33 -9.46
N SER A 64 -6.87 0.20 -9.85
CA SER A 64 -7.82 0.83 -8.92
C SER A 64 -8.44 -0.16 -7.92
N VAL A 65 -8.51 -1.45 -8.30
CA VAL A 65 -8.97 -2.53 -7.42
C VAL A 65 -7.97 -2.73 -6.31
N ILE A 66 -6.68 -2.48 -6.48
CA ILE A 66 -5.73 -2.51 -5.36
C ILE A 66 -5.79 -1.18 -4.59
N GLY A 67 -5.95 -0.08 -5.31
CA GLY A 67 -6.06 1.26 -4.74
C GLY A 67 -4.71 1.92 -4.47
N GLY A 68 -4.74 3.07 -3.80
CA GLY A 68 -3.55 3.89 -3.55
C GLY A 68 -2.72 3.43 -2.36
N ASP A 69 -3.31 2.75 -1.39
CA ASP A 69 -2.60 2.29 -0.19
C ASP A 69 -2.07 0.86 -0.38
N ILE A 70 -1.19 0.72 -1.37
CA ILE A 70 -0.58 -0.55 -1.77
C ILE A 70 0.24 -1.10 -0.60
N GLY A 71 0.05 -2.38 -0.27
CA GLY A 71 0.80 -3.02 0.81
C GLY A 71 0.43 -2.55 2.22
N CYS A 72 -0.72 -1.87 2.38
CA CYS A 72 -1.34 -1.68 3.70
C CYS A 72 -1.48 -3.03 4.39
N GLY A 73 -1.10 -3.08 5.66
CA GLY A 73 -0.97 -4.33 6.40
C GLY A 73 -0.64 -4.11 7.87
N MET A 74 -0.46 -5.22 8.58
CA MET A 74 -0.20 -5.27 10.02
C MET A 74 1.19 -5.80 10.29
N PHE A 75 1.95 -5.19 11.19
CA PHE A 75 3.20 -5.76 11.71
C PHE A 75 3.11 -5.89 13.22
N VAL A 76 3.50 -7.05 13.76
CA VAL A 76 3.34 -7.36 15.18
C VAL A 76 4.64 -7.86 15.76
N ILE A 77 5.02 -7.28 16.88
CA ILE A 77 6.15 -7.74 17.71
C ILE A 77 5.65 -8.08 19.10
N ARG A 78 6.23 -9.12 19.70
CA ARG A 78 6.04 -9.39 21.13
C ARG A 78 6.96 -8.47 21.91
N LEU A 79 6.44 -7.81 22.94
CA LEU A 79 7.27 -7.01 23.84
C LEU A 79 7.91 -7.91 24.91
N PRO A 80 9.24 -7.81 25.13
CA PRO A 80 9.90 -8.48 26.23
C PRO A 80 9.35 -8.07 27.60
N ASN A 81 9.15 -9.04 28.49
CA ASN A 81 8.71 -8.78 29.88
C ASN A 81 9.70 -7.90 30.66
N THR A 82 10.96 -7.84 30.24
CA THR A 82 11.99 -6.96 30.83
C THR A 82 11.61 -5.49 30.72
N PHE A 83 10.81 -5.08 29.74
CA PHE A 83 10.30 -3.70 29.63
C PHE A 83 9.31 -3.35 30.75
N LEU A 84 8.76 -4.35 31.44
CA LEU A 84 7.75 -4.18 32.48
C LEU A 84 8.35 -4.09 33.88
N GLU A 85 9.62 -4.49 34.07
CA GLU A 85 10.28 -4.56 35.38
C GLU A 85 10.28 -3.21 36.11
N ALA A 86 10.53 -2.12 35.38
CA ALA A 86 10.49 -0.75 35.91
C ALA A 86 9.07 -0.24 36.22
N HIS A 87 8.04 -0.98 35.80
CA HIS A 87 6.64 -0.58 35.83
C HIS A 87 5.74 -1.53 36.65
N GLY A 88 6.34 -2.31 37.56
CA GLY A 88 5.61 -3.23 38.43
C GLY A 88 5.33 -4.60 37.81
N GLY A 89 5.91 -4.91 36.63
CA GLY A 89 5.88 -6.24 36.01
C GLY A 89 4.60 -6.58 35.24
N GLU A 90 3.62 -5.66 35.20
CA GLU A 90 2.34 -5.88 34.50
C GLU A 90 2.24 -5.03 33.23
N ILE A 91 1.81 -5.66 32.13
CA ILE A 91 1.64 -5.00 30.82
C ILE A 91 0.52 -3.94 30.83
N SER A 92 -0.45 -4.09 31.73
CA SER A 92 -1.56 -3.16 31.97
C SER A 92 -1.24 -2.05 32.97
N SER A 93 -0.01 -1.98 33.49
CA SER A 93 0.40 -0.94 34.43
C SER A 93 0.22 0.44 33.83
N GLN A 94 -0.51 1.31 34.53
CA GLN A 94 -0.76 2.69 34.09
C GLN A 94 0.55 3.43 33.75
N SER A 95 1.59 3.24 34.57
CA SER A 95 2.90 3.86 34.34
C SER A 95 3.59 3.38 33.06
N PHE A 96 3.35 2.12 32.67
CA PHE A 96 3.87 1.58 31.41
C PHE A 96 3.11 2.13 30.21
N LEU A 97 1.78 2.18 30.29
CA LEU A 97 0.93 2.70 29.22
C LEU A 97 1.20 4.19 28.96
N GLU A 98 1.38 4.99 30.03
CA GLU A 98 1.77 6.41 29.92
C GLU A 98 3.15 6.58 29.28
N ASN A 99 4.14 5.79 29.71
CA ASN A 99 5.47 5.81 29.11
C ASN A 99 5.46 5.40 27.63
N LEU A 100 4.66 4.39 27.27
CA LEU A 100 4.47 3.97 25.88
C LEU A 100 3.82 5.08 25.05
N ASP A 101 2.80 5.74 25.59
CA ASP A 101 2.12 6.87 24.92
C ASP A 101 3.12 7.99 24.62
N GLU A 102 3.90 8.42 25.61
CA GLU A 102 4.93 9.45 25.46
C GLU A 102 5.99 9.06 24.42
N ILE A 103 6.42 7.79 24.42
CA ILE A 103 7.37 7.27 23.42
C ILE A 103 6.76 7.33 22.02
N VAL A 104 5.53 6.86 21.83
CA VAL A 104 4.92 6.80 20.49
C VAL A 104 4.65 8.21 19.95
N HIS A 105 4.11 9.11 20.78
CA HIS A 105 3.94 10.52 20.40
C HIS A 105 5.26 11.21 20.05
N ARG A 106 6.38 10.76 20.61
CA ARG A 106 7.69 11.33 20.30
C ARG A 106 8.29 10.75 19.01
N GLU A 107 8.18 9.43 18.82
CA GLU A 107 8.95 8.70 17.80
C GLU A 107 8.16 8.30 16.55
N VAL A 108 6.83 8.37 16.57
CA VAL A 108 5.97 7.92 15.45
C VAL A 108 5.14 9.09 14.91
N PRO A 109 5.60 9.78 13.85
CA PRO A 109 4.79 10.82 13.25
C PRO A 109 3.53 10.27 12.60
N ALA A 110 2.44 11.00 12.79
CA ALA A 110 1.13 10.65 12.29
C ALA A 110 0.44 11.85 11.63
N GLY A 111 -0.63 11.59 10.88
CA GLY A 111 -1.39 12.60 10.13
C GLY A 111 -0.96 12.79 8.66
N TYR A 112 -1.62 13.76 8.01
CA TYR A 112 -1.36 14.14 6.63
C TYR A 112 -0.13 15.06 6.51
N TYR A 113 1.03 14.49 6.15
CA TYR A 113 2.17 15.30 5.70
C TYR A 113 1.82 16.00 4.38
N GLY A 114 1.40 17.27 4.43
CA GLY A 114 1.05 17.98 3.20
C GLY A 114 0.72 19.45 3.23
N LYS A 115 0.24 20.05 4.34
CA LYS A 115 -0.03 21.51 4.36
C LYS A 115 0.30 22.24 5.64
N ASN A 116 0.25 21.59 6.81
CA ASN A 116 0.63 22.21 8.08
C ASN A 116 1.51 21.21 8.85
N VAL A 117 2.83 21.42 8.86
CA VAL A 117 3.68 20.80 9.88
C VAL A 117 3.20 21.39 11.21
N VAL A 118 2.64 20.57 12.09
CA VAL A 118 2.22 21.04 13.41
C VAL A 118 3.48 21.43 14.18
N PRO A 119 3.59 22.68 14.67
CA PRO A 119 4.61 23.03 15.66
C PRO A 119 4.36 22.23 16.94
N GLY A 120 5.28 21.32 17.29
CA GLY A 120 5.16 20.45 18.48
C GLY A 120 4.58 19.05 18.25
N GLY A 121 4.30 18.64 17.00
CA GLY A 121 3.96 17.24 16.67
C GLY A 121 5.19 16.32 16.64
N PRO A 122 5.04 14.97 16.59
CA PRO A 122 6.12 13.99 16.77
C PRO A 122 7.39 14.35 16.00
N THR A 123 8.44 14.68 16.74
CA THR A 123 9.62 15.39 16.23
C THR A 123 10.84 14.49 16.01
N GLY A 124 10.91 13.31 16.64
CA GLY A 124 12.18 12.62 16.89
C GLY A 124 12.91 12.13 15.64
N PHE A 125 12.43 11.04 15.02
CA PHE A 125 13.11 10.46 13.86
C PHE A 125 13.19 11.46 12.69
N HIS A 126 12.13 12.24 12.44
CA HIS A 126 11.91 12.99 11.20
C HIS A 126 12.44 14.44 11.16
N GLN A 127 12.77 15.07 12.29
CA GLN A 127 13.39 16.41 12.27
C GLN A 127 14.85 16.37 11.79
N ASP A 128 15.55 15.26 12.03
CA ASP A 128 16.98 15.10 11.79
C ASP A 128 17.30 14.00 10.75
N VAL A 129 16.38 13.64 9.84
CA VAL A 129 16.68 12.66 8.77
C VAL A 129 17.53 13.33 7.70
N SER A 130 18.84 13.32 7.92
CA SER A 130 19.80 13.51 6.83
C SER A 130 19.82 12.29 5.92
N GLU A 131 20.19 12.48 4.65
CA GLU A 131 20.35 11.37 3.71
C GLU A 131 21.39 10.35 4.20
N ALA A 132 22.46 10.81 4.86
CA ALA A 132 23.47 9.95 5.46
C ALA A 132 22.89 9.04 6.56
N ARG A 133 22.05 9.60 7.43
CA ARG A 133 21.38 8.85 8.52
C ARG A 133 20.35 7.87 7.97
N PHE A 134 19.58 8.28 6.95
CA PHE A 134 18.66 7.39 6.24
C PHE A 134 19.39 6.24 5.54
N LYS A 135 20.50 6.54 4.86
CA LYS A 135 21.39 5.53 4.25
C LYS A 135 21.90 4.55 5.29
N GLN A 136 22.35 5.02 6.44
CA GLN A 136 22.84 4.16 7.52
C GLN A 136 21.74 3.23 8.03
N MET A 137 20.54 3.75 8.30
CA MET A 137 19.38 2.95 8.69
C MET A 137 19.05 1.87 7.65
N LEU A 138 18.85 2.26 6.39
CA LEU A 138 18.48 1.33 5.33
C LEU A 138 19.53 0.26 5.08
N SER A 139 20.82 0.61 5.16
CA SER A 139 21.92 -0.35 4.98
C SER A 139 21.90 -1.45 6.03
N HIS A 140 21.33 -1.21 7.21
CA HIS A 140 21.17 -2.21 8.26
C HIS A 140 19.82 -2.94 8.20
N LEU A 141 18.73 -2.25 7.84
CA LEU A 141 17.38 -2.83 7.88
C LEU A 141 16.97 -3.56 6.60
N LEU A 142 17.43 -3.14 5.41
CA LEU A 142 17.09 -3.82 4.15
C LEU A 142 17.55 -5.28 4.11
N PRO A 143 18.78 -5.65 4.53
CA PRO A 143 19.19 -7.04 4.59
C PRO A 143 18.30 -7.88 5.52
N CYS A 144 17.85 -7.29 6.63
CA CYS A 144 16.96 -7.92 7.60
C CYS A 144 15.55 -8.17 7.03
N LEU A 145 15.07 -7.31 6.13
CA LEU A 145 13.74 -7.45 5.50
C LEU A 145 13.63 -8.67 4.58
N SER A 146 14.74 -9.18 4.04
CA SER A 146 14.73 -10.38 3.19
C SER A 146 14.13 -11.61 3.90
N LYS A 147 14.24 -11.69 5.24
CA LYS A 147 13.58 -12.72 6.08
C LYS A 147 12.05 -12.67 5.99
N TYR A 148 11.47 -11.49 5.78
CA TYR A 148 10.01 -11.23 5.82
C TYR A 148 9.40 -10.83 4.48
N CYS A 149 10.25 -10.62 3.48
CA CYS A 149 9.89 -10.30 2.11
C CYS A 149 10.92 -10.95 1.19
N PRO A 150 10.84 -12.27 0.95
CA PRO A 150 11.75 -12.96 0.05
C PRO A 150 11.77 -12.32 -1.34
N GLU A 151 10.65 -11.75 -1.79
CA GLU A 151 10.54 -11.03 -3.06
C GLU A 151 11.34 -9.72 -3.09
N ALA A 152 11.79 -9.22 -1.93
CA ALA A 152 12.66 -8.06 -1.79
C ALA A 152 14.16 -8.43 -1.74
N SER A 153 14.53 -9.70 -1.88
CA SER A 153 15.94 -10.13 -1.89
C SER A 153 16.78 -9.43 -2.98
N MET A 154 16.13 -8.90 -4.01
CA MET A 154 16.76 -8.17 -5.12
C MET A 154 17.01 -6.68 -4.83
N LEU A 155 16.56 -6.17 -3.68
CA LEU A 155 16.71 -4.78 -3.21
C LEU A 155 17.25 -4.78 -1.78
N SER A 156 18.39 -5.45 -1.59
CA SER A 156 18.97 -5.72 -0.28
C SER A 156 19.90 -4.62 0.22
N THR A 157 20.33 -3.73 -0.70
CA THR A 157 21.24 -2.61 -0.40
C THR A 157 20.56 -1.26 -0.59
N TYR A 158 21.14 -0.22 0.05
CA TYR A 158 20.66 1.15 -0.12
C TYR A 158 20.71 1.61 -1.58
N ASP A 159 21.82 1.36 -2.29
CA ASP A 159 22.01 1.85 -3.65
C ASP A 159 21.02 1.17 -4.62
N GLU A 160 20.73 -0.12 -4.44
CA GLU A 160 19.69 -0.84 -5.20
C GLU A 160 18.30 -0.25 -4.95
N PHE A 161 17.96 0.03 -3.68
CA PHE A 161 16.69 0.62 -3.29
C PHE A 161 16.50 2.02 -3.90
N VAL A 162 17.55 2.86 -3.86
CA VAL A 162 17.55 4.19 -4.47
C VAL A 162 17.41 4.07 -5.99
N ALA A 163 18.19 3.22 -6.64
CA ALA A 163 18.12 3.04 -8.09
C ALA A 163 16.73 2.58 -8.54
N GLU A 164 16.06 1.71 -7.77
CA GLU A 164 14.68 1.29 -8.05
C GLU A 164 13.69 2.45 -7.85
N PHE A 165 13.78 3.21 -6.76
CA PHE A 165 12.96 4.40 -6.55
C PHE A 165 13.10 5.39 -7.70
N GLU A 166 14.34 5.71 -8.03
CA GLU A 166 14.64 6.71 -9.04
C GLU A 166 14.18 6.23 -10.42
N TYR A 167 14.33 4.95 -10.76
CA TYR A 167 13.74 4.39 -11.97
C TYR A 167 12.24 4.69 -12.06
N TRP A 168 11.47 4.39 -11.00
CA TRP A 168 10.03 4.67 -10.98
C TRP A 168 9.70 6.15 -11.03
N HIS A 169 10.50 6.98 -10.36
CA HIS A 169 10.37 8.43 -10.39
C HIS A 169 10.40 8.97 -11.82
N ASP A 170 11.40 8.55 -12.61
CA ASP A 170 11.58 9.05 -13.97
C ASP A 170 10.63 8.36 -14.95
N TYR A 171 10.51 7.03 -14.86
CA TYR A 171 9.63 6.26 -15.74
C TYR A 171 8.17 6.73 -15.64
N LEU A 172 7.68 7.11 -14.46
CA LEU A 172 6.30 7.57 -14.28
C LEU A 172 6.16 9.10 -14.25
N GLY A 173 7.26 9.84 -14.23
CA GLY A 173 7.27 11.29 -14.01
C GLY A 173 6.56 11.67 -12.71
N LEU A 174 7.06 11.15 -11.58
CA LEU A 174 6.47 11.38 -10.26
C LEU A 174 6.81 12.78 -9.74
N ASN A 175 5.83 13.43 -9.11
CA ASN A 175 6.09 14.63 -8.29
C ASN A 175 6.56 14.25 -6.87
N PHE A 176 6.47 12.97 -6.52
CA PHE A 176 6.87 12.43 -5.22
C PHE A 176 8.38 12.19 -5.23
N THR A 177 9.12 13.04 -4.52
CA THR A 177 10.59 13.04 -4.53
C THR A 177 11.18 12.04 -3.53
N PHE A 178 12.47 11.73 -3.65
CA PHE A 178 13.17 10.91 -2.64
C PHE A 178 13.11 11.53 -1.24
N HIS A 179 13.11 12.86 -1.14
CA HIS A 179 12.89 13.56 0.13
C HIS A 179 11.52 13.27 0.72
N ASN A 180 10.48 13.20 -0.11
CA ASN A 180 9.16 12.77 0.35
C ASN A 180 9.17 11.31 0.82
N LEU A 181 9.90 10.43 0.13
CA LEU A 181 10.07 9.03 0.54
C LEU A 181 10.71 8.93 1.92
N MET A 182 11.84 9.62 2.15
CA MET A 182 12.52 9.68 3.44
C MET A 182 11.58 10.19 4.54
N LYS A 183 10.83 11.26 4.26
CA LYS A 183 9.86 11.82 5.20
C LYS A 183 8.66 10.92 5.49
N CYS A 184 8.31 10.00 4.59
CA CYS A 184 7.21 9.07 4.82
C CYS A 184 7.63 7.82 5.60
N CYS A 185 8.90 7.44 5.57
CA CYS A 185 9.39 6.20 6.18
C CYS A 185 9.43 6.33 7.72
N GLY A 186 8.74 5.45 8.45
CA GLY A 186 8.58 5.56 9.90
C GLY A 186 7.34 6.36 10.31
N THR A 187 6.41 6.64 9.39
CA THR A 187 5.19 7.41 9.69
C THR A 187 3.94 6.54 9.67
N LEU A 188 3.04 6.81 10.61
CA LEU A 188 1.79 6.07 10.73
C LEU A 188 0.80 6.45 9.64
N GLY A 189 0.57 7.75 9.46
CA GLY A 189 -0.48 8.31 8.63
C GLY A 189 -1.76 8.65 9.35
N SER A 190 -2.89 8.62 8.64
CA SER A 190 -4.23 8.91 9.16
C SER A 190 -5.24 7.88 8.64
N GLY A 191 -6.50 8.03 9.04
CA GLY A 191 -7.56 7.06 8.74
C GLY A 191 -7.46 5.83 9.64
N ASN A 192 -7.59 4.63 9.08
CA ASN A 192 -7.63 3.40 9.87
C ASN A 192 -6.25 2.93 10.35
N HIS A 193 -5.18 3.69 10.14
CA HIS A 193 -3.84 3.36 10.61
C HIS A 193 -3.71 3.63 12.11
N PHE A 194 -3.05 2.73 12.83
CA PHE A 194 -2.88 2.80 14.28
C PHE A 194 -1.60 2.10 14.77
N VAL A 195 -1.19 2.48 15.97
CA VAL A 195 -0.31 1.66 16.82
C VAL A 195 -1.13 1.26 18.03
N GLU A 196 -1.04 0.01 18.44
CA GLU A 196 -1.84 -0.54 19.55
C GLU A 196 -0.96 -1.48 20.38
N LEU A 197 -1.20 -1.49 21.69
CA LEU A 197 -0.65 -2.49 22.60
C LEU A 197 -1.78 -3.43 23.00
N ASP A 198 -1.62 -4.67 22.58
CA ASP A 198 -2.60 -5.73 22.75
C ASP A 198 -2.10 -6.75 23.77
N SER A 199 -2.99 -7.20 24.64
CA SER A 199 -2.72 -8.27 25.61
C SER A 199 -3.38 -9.56 25.15
N ALA A 200 -2.59 -10.63 25.12
CA ALA A 200 -3.09 -11.99 24.87
C ALA A 200 -3.58 -12.66 26.17
N ASP A 201 -4.32 -13.76 26.03
CA ASP A 201 -4.87 -14.52 27.17
C ASP A 201 -3.81 -15.04 28.14
N ASN A 202 -2.57 -15.20 27.68
CA ASN A 202 -1.43 -15.63 28.51
C ASN A 202 -0.71 -14.47 29.21
N GLY A 203 -1.19 -13.23 29.06
CA GLY A 203 -0.61 -12.02 29.63
C GLY A 203 0.54 -11.40 28.82
N ASP A 204 0.92 -11.99 27.69
CA ASP A 204 1.94 -11.42 26.81
C ASP A 204 1.42 -10.14 26.13
N GLY A 205 2.28 -9.12 26.08
CA GLY A 205 2.04 -7.88 25.36
C GLY A 205 2.55 -7.90 23.92
N TYR A 206 1.73 -7.43 22.99
CA TYR A 206 2.03 -7.33 21.57
C TYR A 206 1.88 -5.90 21.08
N LEU A 207 2.95 -5.34 20.52
CA LEU A 207 2.88 -4.06 19.82
C LEU A 207 2.45 -4.32 18.39
N VAL A 208 1.32 -3.72 18.01
CA VAL A 208 0.68 -3.88 16.72
C VAL A 208 0.77 -2.58 15.94
N VAL A 209 1.26 -2.66 14.70
CA VAL A 209 1.41 -1.50 13.80
C VAL A 209 0.60 -1.73 12.54
N HIS A 210 -0.43 -0.91 12.33
CA HIS A 210 -1.19 -0.83 11.07
C HIS A 210 -0.76 0.39 10.27
N SER A 211 -0.06 0.18 9.16
CA SER A 211 0.25 1.24 8.20
C SER A 211 0.49 0.67 6.80
N GLY A 212 0.75 1.53 5.83
CA GLY A 212 0.93 1.17 4.42
C GLY A 212 2.09 1.91 3.75
N SER A 213 2.02 2.04 2.42
CA SER A 213 3.08 2.64 1.60
C SER A 213 3.05 4.18 1.58
N ARG A 214 2.17 4.79 2.39
CA ARG A 214 2.07 6.24 2.58
C ARG A 214 1.86 6.95 1.23
N GLY A 215 2.48 8.11 1.02
CA GLY A 215 2.36 8.86 -0.22
C GLY A 215 2.95 8.17 -1.45
N LEU A 216 3.89 7.22 -1.29
CA LEU A 216 4.54 6.52 -2.39
C LEU A 216 3.55 5.66 -3.17
N GLY A 217 2.78 4.81 -2.46
CA GLY A 217 1.76 3.96 -3.08
C GLY A 217 0.74 4.78 -3.85
N GLY A 218 0.24 5.87 -3.25
CA GLY A 218 -0.73 6.76 -3.89
C GLY A 218 -0.18 7.42 -5.16
N ALA A 219 1.09 7.86 -5.12
CA ALA A 219 1.75 8.47 -6.27
C ALA A 219 1.92 7.49 -7.44
N ILE A 220 2.38 6.26 -7.16
CA ILE A 220 2.56 5.21 -8.16
C ILE A 220 1.22 4.70 -8.68
N ALA A 221 0.28 4.35 -7.79
CA ALA A 221 -1.03 3.81 -8.17
C ALA A 221 -1.79 4.77 -9.08
N SER A 222 -1.76 6.07 -8.78
CA SER A 222 -2.45 7.09 -9.60
C SER A 222 -1.96 7.09 -11.05
N LYS A 223 -0.65 6.95 -11.27
CA LYS A 223 -0.06 6.92 -12.62
C LYS A 223 -0.48 5.67 -13.39
N PHE A 224 -0.50 4.51 -12.74
CA PHE A 224 -0.95 3.27 -13.38
C PHE A 224 -2.47 3.19 -13.56
N ILE A 225 -3.27 3.82 -12.72
CA ILE A 225 -4.72 3.97 -12.93
C ILE A 225 -4.97 4.79 -14.21
N TYR A 226 -4.28 5.91 -14.39
CA TYR A 226 -4.38 6.70 -15.62
C TYR A 226 -3.92 5.92 -16.85
N ALA A 227 -2.81 5.18 -16.74
CA ALA A 227 -2.34 4.31 -17.80
C ALA A 227 -3.37 3.24 -18.18
N ALA A 228 -3.98 2.58 -17.18
CA ALA A 228 -5.02 1.58 -17.39
C ALA A 228 -6.22 2.16 -18.15
N GLU A 229 -6.67 3.36 -17.76
CA GLU A 229 -7.77 4.05 -18.42
C GLU A 229 -7.44 4.36 -19.89
N ILE A 230 -6.26 4.89 -20.17
CA ILE A 230 -5.80 5.18 -21.55
C ILE A 230 -5.76 3.88 -22.37
N VAL A 231 -5.06 2.86 -21.88
CA VAL A 231 -4.88 1.59 -22.59
C VAL A 231 -6.23 0.93 -22.87
N THR A 232 -7.09 0.83 -21.86
CA THR A 232 -8.40 0.19 -22.01
C THR A 232 -9.29 0.94 -22.98
N LYS A 233 -9.35 2.28 -22.90
CA LYS A 233 -10.17 3.08 -23.82
C LYS A 233 -9.71 2.89 -25.26
N VAL A 234 -8.41 2.93 -25.54
CA VAL A 234 -7.89 2.70 -26.90
C VAL A 234 -8.24 1.31 -27.41
N LEU A 235 -8.06 0.27 -26.60
CA LEU A 235 -8.40 -1.11 -26.99
C LEU A 235 -9.90 -1.28 -27.28
N LEU A 236 -10.76 -0.60 -26.52
CA LEU A 236 -12.21 -0.57 -26.78
C LEU A 236 -12.58 0.40 -27.91
N GLY A 237 -11.62 1.14 -28.46
CA GLY A 237 -11.87 2.15 -29.49
C GLY A 237 -12.61 3.40 -29.02
N MET A 238 -12.51 3.71 -27.73
CA MET A 238 -12.93 4.96 -27.11
C MET A 238 -11.76 5.95 -27.06
N GLU A 239 -12.05 7.25 -27.13
CA GLU A 239 -11.01 8.28 -27.00
C GLU A 239 -10.73 8.62 -25.52
N PRO A 240 -9.47 8.50 -25.04
CA PRO A 240 -9.08 8.98 -23.73
C PRO A 240 -9.15 10.51 -23.64
N ALA A 241 -9.35 11.04 -22.44
CA ALA A 241 -9.32 12.49 -22.22
C ALA A 241 -7.89 13.04 -22.39
N GLU A 242 -7.75 14.15 -23.10
CA GLU A 242 -6.45 14.81 -23.34
C GLU A 242 -5.62 15.07 -22.07
N PRO A 243 -6.20 15.52 -20.94
CA PRO A 243 -5.45 15.68 -19.69
C PRO A 243 -4.84 14.38 -19.15
N LEU A 244 -5.44 13.21 -19.41
CA LEU A 244 -4.87 11.92 -19.01
C LEU A 244 -3.62 11.61 -19.82
N ILE A 245 -3.69 11.81 -21.14
CA ILE A 245 -2.58 11.58 -22.07
C ILE A 245 -1.40 12.49 -21.73
N ASN A 246 -1.66 13.78 -21.47
CA ASN A 246 -0.62 14.75 -21.16
C ASN A 246 0.15 14.40 -19.88
N ASN A 247 -0.53 13.80 -18.89
CA ASN A 247 0.04 13.40 -17.61
C ASN A 247 0.67 11.99 -17.60
N ALA A 248 0.55 11.24 -18.70
CA ALA A 248 1.13 9.91 -18.85
C ALA A 248 2.64 9.97 -19.11
N SER A 249 3.34 8.87 -18.81
CA SER A 249 4.78 8.78 -19.07
C SER A 249 5.09 8.78 -20.57
N PRO A 250 6.34 9.11 -20.98
CA PRO A 250 6.77 9.00 -22.38
C PRO A 250 6.48 7.63 -23.00
N PHE A 251 6.66 6.55 -22.23
CA PHE A 251 6.36 5.20 -22.68
C PHE A 251 4.86 4.99 -22.94
N PHE A 252 3.97 5.41 -22.02
CA PHE A 252 2.53 5.27 -22.23
C PHE A 252 2.01 6.18 -23.35
N LYS A 253 2.63 7.35 -23.57
CA LYS A 253 2.33 8.21 -24.73
C LYS A 253 2.71 7.55 -26.06
N LEU A 254 3.90 6.94 -26.13
CA LEU A 254 4.30 6.17 -27.31
C LEU A 254 3.35 4.99 -27.54
N LEU A 255 3.06 4.24 -26.47
CA LEU A 255 2.14 3.10 -26.53
C LEU A 255 0.77 3.54 -27.08
N PHE A 256 0.24 4.65 -26.57
CA PHE A 256 -1.00 5.26 -27.05
C PHE A 256 -0.94 5.59 -28.56
N ASN A 257 0.08 6.32 -29.00
CA ASN A 257 0.23 6.74 -30.40
C ASN A 257 0.34 5.53 -31.34
N ASN A 258 1.11 4.51 -30.93
CA ASN A 258 1.29 3.31 -31.72
C ASN A 258 0.03 2.45 -31.75
N LEU A 259 -0.68 2.27 -30.63
CA LEU A 259 -1.97 1.55 -30.62
C LEU A 259 -3.02 2.25 -31.52
N GLN A 260 -3.07 3.59 -31.49
CA GLN A 260 -3.94 4.37 -32.38
C GLN A 260 -3.53 4.24 -33.86
N ALA A 261 -2.24 4.25 -34.16
CA ALA A 261 -1.73 4.05 -35.52
C ALA A 261 -2.02 2.64 -36.05
N LEU A 262 -1.84 1.62 -35.19
CA LEU A 262 -2.14 0.22 -35.52
C LEU A 262 -3.63 0.03 -35.81
N LYS A 263 -4.53 0.64 -35.02
CA LYS A 263 -5.97 0.60 -35.27
C LYS A 263 -6.37 1.20 -36.63
N LYS A 264 -5.56 2.12 -37.17
CA LYS A 264 -5.78 2.74 -38.49
C LYS A 264 -5.20 1.93 -39.66
N LYS A 265 -4.30 0.98 -39.40
CA LYS A 265 -3.70 0.13 -40.43
C LYS A 265 -4.46 -1.21 -40.52
N SER A 266 -4.87 -1.61 -41.73
CA SER A 266 -5.58 -2.87 -41.97
C SER A 266 -4.66 -4.10 -42.03
N GLU A 267 -3.37 -3.94 -42.31
CA GLU A 267 -2.36 -5.01 -42.31
C GLU A 267 -0.99 -4.44 -41.89
N LEU A 268 -0.23 -5.19 -41.08
CA LEU A 268 1.17 -4.90 -40.77
C LEU A 268 2.09 -5.69 -41.70
N SER A 269 3.02 -5.01 -42.39
CA SER A 269 4.07 -5.66 -43.19
C SER A 269 5.31 -5.94 -42.33
N ALA A 270 5.99 -7.06 -42.58
CA ALA A 270 7.15 -7.52 -41.81
C ALA A 270 8.46 -6.73 -42.08
N GLU A 271 8.45 -5.73 -42.96
CA GLU A 271 9.64 -4.99 -43.39
C GLU A 271 9.98 -3.76 -42.52
N ASP A 272 9.15 -3.43 -41.52
CA ASP A 272 9.25 -2.24 -40.67
C ASP A 272 10.14 -2.42 -39.40
N ALA A 273 10.96 -3.47 -39.33
CA ALA A 273 11.53 -4.02 -38.09
C ALA A 273 12.85 -3.39 -37.54
N SER A 274 13.13 -2.10 -37.75
CA SER A 274 14.46 -1.54 -37.40
C SER A 274 14.62 -0.99 -35.98
N LEU A 275 13.56 -0.86 -35.17
CA LEU A 275 13.66 -0.57 -33.73
C LEU A 275 12.55 -1.27 -32.95
N THR A 276 12.91 -2.32 -32.20
CA THR A 276 12.06 -2.99 -31.21
C THR A 276 12.03 -2.21 -29.90
N LEU A 277 10.85 -2.06 -29.29
CA LEU A 277 10.73 -1.55 -27.92
C LEU A 277 11.59 -2.36 -26.94
N PRO A 278 12.16 -1.76 -25.89
CA PRO A 278 12.61 -2.52 -24.72
C PRO A 278 11.37 -3.16 -24.08
N ILE A 279 11.24 -4.47 -24.26
CA ILE A 279 9.99 -5.18 -23.96
C ILE A 279 9.91 -5.49 -22.46
N SER A 280 11.04 -5.87 -21.86
CA SER A 280 11.07 -6.26 -20.46
C SER A 280 11.22 -5.05 -19.53
N SER A 281 10.67 -5.17 -18.31
CA SER A 281 10.83 -4.14 -17.29
C SER A 281 12.30 -3.93 -16.89
N GLU A 282 13.19 -4.92 -17.04
CA GLU A 282 14.63 -4.75 -16.76
C GLU A 282 15.35 -3.96 -17.84
N GLU A 283 15.06 -4.19 -19.12
CA GLU A 283 15.61 -3.38 -20.21
C GLU A 283 15.16 -1.91 -20.08
N LYS A 284 13.89 -1.68 -19.71
CA LYS A 284 13.39 -0.34 -19.42
C LYS A 284 14.16 0.30 -18.27
N LYS A 285 14.38 -0.43 -17.16
CA LYS A 285 15.17 0.09 -16.03
C LYS A 285 16.58 0.46 -16.47
N ALA A 286 17.29 -0.44 -17.14
CA ALA A 286 18.65 -0.19 -17.62
C ALA A 286 18.71 1.03 -18.56
N PHE A 287 17.74 1.17 -19.47
CA PHE A 287 17.62 2.33 -20.36
C PHE A 287 17.49 3.64 -19.59
N TYR A 288 16.55 3.73 -18.64
CA TYR A 288 16.32 4.97 -17.89
C TYR A 288 17.48 5.31 -16.95
N LEU A 289 18.12 4.32 -16.33
CA LEU A 289 19.31 4.54 -15.49
C LEU A 289 20.48 5.06 -16.32
N LYS A 290 20.78 4.43 -17.46
CA LYS A 290 21.83 4.91 -18.37
C LYS A 290 21.57 6.34 -18.85
N LEU A 291 20.31 6.63 -19.23
CA LEU A 291 19.91 7.95 -19.70
C LEU A 291 20.07 9.02 -18.60
N ARG A 292 19.79 8.65 -17.34
CA ARG A 292 20.05 9.53 -16.20
C ARG A 292 21.53 9.84 -16.07
N ASP A 293 22.40 8.83 -16.07
CA ASP A 293 23.84 9.01 -15.90
C ASP A 293 24.42 9.94 -16.97
N GLU A 294 24.02 9.75 -18.23
CA GLU A 294 24.40 10.62 -19.35
C GLU A 294 23.96 12.07 -19.13
N ILE A 295 22.70 12.30 -18.77
CA ILE A 295 22.16 13.65 -18.58
C ILE A 295 22.74 14.31 -17.32
N GLN A 296 22.99 13.56 -16.25
CA GLN A 296 23.65 14.08 -15.07
C GLN A 296 25.07 14.56 -15.42
N ALA A 297 25.84 13.80 -16.21
CA ALA A 297 27.15 14.23 -16.67
C ALA A 297 27.08 15.50 -17.54
N GLU A 298 26.09 15.61 -18.42
CA GLU A 298 25.84 16.83 -19.21
C GLU A 298 25.52 18.03 -18.30
N LEU A 299 24.61 17.85 -17.33
CA LEU A 299 24.23 18.90 -16.38
C LEU A 299 25.38 19.30 -15.45
N GLN A 300 26.28 18.37 -15.12
CA GLN A 300 27.50 18.68 -14.37
C GLN A 300 28.45 19.59 -15.14
N SER A 301 28.38 19.65 -16.47
CA SER A 301 29.19 20.58 -17.27
C SER A 301 28.57 21.98 -17.41
N ASP A 302 27.31 22.16 -17.00
CA ASP A 302 26.56 23.40 -17.13
C ASP A 302 26.49 24.16 -15.79
N THR A 303 27.37 25.14 -15.62
CA THR A 303 27.47 25.95 -14.40
C THR A 303 26.19 26.73 -14.07
N SER A 304 25.36 27.06 -15.07
CA SER A 304 24.09 27.75 -14.85
C SER A 304 23.05 26.84 -14.21
N ILE A 305 23.04 25.56 -14.59
CA ILE A 305 22.15 24.54 -14.02
C ILE A 305 22.64 24.06 -12.66
N GLN A 306 23.96 23.95 -12.46
CA GLN A 306 24.52 23.63 -11.15
C GLN A 306 24.17 24.65 -10.06
N ALA A 307 23.96 25.91 -10.44
CA ALA A 307 23.56 26.96 -9.51
C ALA A 307 22.07 26.87 -9.10
N LEU A 308 21.27 26.01 -9.74
CA LEU A 308 19.86 25.87 -9.41
C LEU A 308 19.65 25.29 -8.01
N PRO A 309 18.60 25.73 -7.30
CA PRO A 309 18.16 25.06 -6.08
C PRO A 309 17.94 23.55 -6.31
N PRO A 310 18.18 22.67 -5.32
CA PRO A 310 18.09 21.21 -5.50
C PRO A 310 16.76 20.71 -6.08
N LYS A 311 15.66 21.38 -5.75
CA LYS A 311 14.33 21.08 -6.29
C LYS A 311 14.22 21.38 -7.78
N GLU A 312 14.76 22.52 -8.21
CA GLU A 312 14.75 22.96 -9.61
C GLU A 312 15.72 22.13 -10.44
N TYR A 313 16.90 21.82 -9.91
CA TYR A 313 17.85 20.89 -10.55
C TYR A 313 17.21 19.52 -10.81
N LYS A 314 16.53 18.94 -9.81
CA LYS A 314 15.83 17.64 -9.97
C LYS A 314 14.69 17.70 -10.99
N ALA A 315 13.92 18.80 -10.98
CA ALA A 315 12.86 19.00 -11.96
C ALA A 315 13.43 19.09 -13.39
N GLU A 316 14.53 19.80 -13.56
CA GLU A 316 15.22 19.95 -14.84
C GLU A 316 15.83 18.61 -15.33
N LEU A 317 16.50 17.87 -14.44
CA LEU A 317 17.01 16.53 -14.73
C LEU A 317 15.89 15.61 -15.24
N THR A 318 14.78 15.54 -14.50
CA THR A 318 13.61 14.72 -14.87
C THR A 318 13.01 15.17 -16.21
N ARG A 319 12.95 16.49 -16.46
CA ARG A 319 12.46 17.05 -17.72
C ARG A 319 13.33 16.62 -18.90
N ARG A 320 14.66 16.71 -18.77
CA ARG A 320 15.60 16.29 -19.84
C ARG A 320 15.56 14.79 -20.08
N ILE A 321 15.47 13.98 -19.02
CA ILE A 321 15.32 12.52 -19.12
C ILE A 321 14.05 12.18 -19.89
N ASN A 322 12.90 12.78 -19.50
CA ASN A 322 11.64 12.52 -20.19
C ASN A 322 11.64 12.99 -21.65
N ALA A 323 12.24 14.15 -21.94
CA ALA A 323 12.33 14.65 -23.32
C ALA A 323 13.17 13.73 -24.21
N ARG A 324 14.33 13.27 -23.72
CA ARG A 324 15.23 12.39 -24.48
C ARG A 324 14.70 10.96 -24.57
N ALA A 325 14.02 10.49 -23.53
CA ALA A 325 13.28 9.23 -23.57
C ALA A 325 12.17 9.30 -24.63
N GLU A 326 11.38 10.38 -24.65
CA GLU A 326 10.33 10.57 -25.65
C GLU A 326 10.88 10.64 -27.07
N GLU A 327 11.98 11.35 -27.28
CA GLU A 327 12.66 11.41 -28.58
C GLU A 327 13.14 10.03 -29.04
N HIS A 328 13.79 9.26 -28.16
CA HIS A 328 14.23 7.90 -28.45
C HIS A 328 13.04 6.99 -28.78
N LEU A 329 12.03 7.01 -27.91
CA LEU A 329 10.83 6.18 -28.01
C LEU A 329 10.02 6.47 -29.28
N ARG A 330 9.92 7.73 -29.73
CA ARG A 330 9.27 8.08 -31.01
C ARG A 330 9.92 7.41 -32.23
N ARG A 331 11.21 7.06 -32.15
CA ARG A 331 11.91 6.33 -33.21
C ARG A 331 11.70 4.82 -33.08
N CYS A 332 11.30 4.33 -31.92
CA CYS A 332 10.97 2.93 -31.71
C CYS A 332 9.63 2.58 -32.34
N GLN A 333 9.57 1.41 -32.96
CA GLN A 333 8.32 0.83 -33.43
C GLN A 333 7.84 -0.24 -32.46
N LEU A 334 6.52 -0.32 -32.28
CA LEU A 334 5.91 -1.52 -31.73
C LEU A 334 6.05 -2.61 -32.79
N VAL A 335 7.07 -3.45 -32.66
CA VAL A 335 7.13 -4.66 -33.46
C VAL A 335 6.07 -5.59 -32.90
N ALA A 336 4.98 -5.76 -33.64
CA ALA A 336 4.10 -6.88 -33.41
C ALA A 336 4.97 -8.13 -33.59
N SER A 337 5.25 -8.87 -32.51
CA SER A 337 5.67 -10.24 -32.74
C SER A 337 4.54 -10.90 -33.53
N SER A 338 4.87 -11.88 -34.38
CA SER A 338 3.89 -12.76 -35.02
C SER A 338 3.00 -13.54 -34.01
N SER A 339 3.11 -13.23 -32.71
CA SER A 339 2.46 -13.88 -31.58
C SER A 339 1.63 -12.96 -30.68
N TYR A 340 1.56 -11.63 -30.94
CA TYR A 340 0.73 -10.73 -30.11
C TYR A 340 -0.51 -10.25 -30.88
N ASP A 341 -1.60 -10.96 -30.66
CA ASP A 341 -2.91 -10.62 -31.19
C ASP A 341 -3.63 -9.67 -30.22
N TYR A 342 -3.82 -8.42 -30.63
CA TYR A 342 -4.54 -7.41 -29.84
C TYR A 342 -6.02 -7.76 -29.64
N LEU A 343 -6.58 -8.70 -30.40
CA LEU A 343 -7.90 -9.27 -30.16
C LEU A 343 -7.88 -10.37 -29.07
N ASN A 344 -6.71 -10.93 -28.74
CA ASN A 344 -6.52 -11.92 -27.66
C ASN A 344 -6.30 -11.32 -26.27
N VAL A 345 -6.28 -9.98 -26.13
CA VAL A 345 -6.27 -9.31 -24.81
C VAL A 345 -7.54 -9.65 -24.03
N PHE A 346 -8.65 -9.83 -24.75
CA PHE A 346 -9.89 -10.32 -24.17
C PHE A 346 -9.85 -11.85 -24.05
N PRO A 347 -10.55 -12.44 -23.06
CA PRO A 347 -10.71 -13.89 -22.98
C PRO A 347 -11.27 -14.51 -24.27
N LEU A 348 -10.89 -15.75 -24.56
CA LEU A 348 -11.44 -16.48 -25.70
C LEU A 348 -12.96 -16.60 -25.55
N GLY A 349 -13.70 -16.34 -26.62
CA GLY A 349 -15.17 -16.34 -26.60
C GLY A 349 -15.83 -15.04 -26.13
N THR A 350 -15.06 -13.97 -25.88
CA THR A 350 -15.62 -12.62 -25.65
C THR A 350 -16.42 -12.17 -26.89
N THR A 351 -17.68 -11.80 -26.70
CA THR A 351 -18.58 -11.37 -27.77
C THR A 351 -18.57 -9.86 -27.96
N GLU A 352 -19.09 -9.37 -29.09
CA GLU A 352 -19.29 -7.92 -29.30
C GLU A 352 -20.22 -7.31 -28.22
N GLN A 353 -21.22 -8.06 -27.76
CA GLN A 353 -22.09 -7.61 -26.67
C GLN A 353 -21.33 -7.42 -25.35
N ASP A 354 -20.37 -8.29 -25.04
CA ASP A 354 -19.53 -8.16 -23.84
C ASP A 354 -18.63 -6.91 -23.94
N ILE A 355 -18.10 -6.63 -25.14
CA ILE A 355 -17.30 -5.42 -25.42
C ILE A 355 -18.15 -4.16 -25.25
N GLU A 356 -19.36 -4.12 -25.82
CA GLU A 356 -20.29 -2.99 -25.66
C GLU A 356 -20.74 -2.81 -24.20
N ALA A 357 -20.98 -3.91 -23.49
CA ALA A 357 -21.27 -3.87 -22.06
C ALA A 357 -20.07 -3.28 -21.27
N TYR A 358 -18.85 -3.68 -21.61
CA TYR A 358 -17.66 -3.15 -20.95
C TYR A 358 -17.48 -1.65 -21.23
N LYS A 359 -17.67 -1.19 -22.48
CA LYS A 359 -17.68 0.25 -22.81
C LYS A 359 -18.68 1.03 -21.96
N ALA A 360 -19.90 0.52 -21.83
CA ALA A 360 -20.96 1.16 -21.05
C ALA A 360 -20.64 1.23 -19.54
N ILE A 361 -19.99 0.20 -18.99
CA ILE A 361 -19.53 0.19 -17.60
C ILE A 361 -18.38 1.18 -17.43
N LEU A 362 -17.38 1.13 -18.30
CA LEU A 362 -16.19 1.99 -18.25
C LEU A 362 -16.54 3.48 -18.37
N ALA A 363 -17.53 3.83 -19.20
CA ALA A 363 -18.02 5.20 -19.32
C ALA A 363 -18.61 5.76 -18.01
N LYS A 364 -19.17 4.89 -17.16
CA LYS A 364 -19.73 5.27 -15.85
C LYS A 364 -18.70 5.18 -14.72
N ASN A 365 -17.79 4.21 -14.81
CA ASN A 365 -16.79 3.92 -13.80
C ASN A 365 -15.42 3.68 -14.46
N PRO A 366 -14.60 4.72 -14.67
CA PRO A 366 -13.26 4.55 -15.25
C PRO A 366 -12.33 3.70 -14.38
N ASN A 367 -12.66 3.48 -13.10
CA ASN A 367 -11.84 2.66 -12.22
C ASN A 367 -11.82 1.18 -12.64
N VAL A 368 -12.78 0.69 -13.44
CA VAL A 368 -12.70 -0.71 -13.94
C VAL A 368 -11.74 -0.90 -15.12
N ALA A 369 -10.96 0.13 -15.47
CA ALA A 369 -9.95 0.05 -16.50
C ALA A 369 -8.80 -0.89 -16.12
N CYS A 370 -8.25 -1.58 -17.12
CA CYS A 370 -7.22 -2.59 -16.93
C CYS A 370 -5.88 -2.23 -17.59
N LEU A 371 -4.83 -2.84 -17.05
CA LEU A 371 -3.56 -3.07 -17.73
C LEU A 371 -3.51 -4.53 -18.19
N TYR A 372 -2.85 -4.77 -19.31
CA TYR A 372 -2.75 -6.09 -19.95
C TYR A 372 -1.28 -6.49 -20.10
N PRO A 373 -0.97 -7.78 -20.28
CA PRO A 373 0.39 -8.24 -20.56
C PRO A 373 1.01 -7.47 -21.71
N SER A 374 2.27 -7.05 -21.56
CA SER A 374 3.01 -6.17 -22.49
C SER A 374 2.44 -4.75 -22.66
N LEU A 375 1.30 -4.44 -22.03
CA LEU A 375 0.65 -3.12 -22.01
C LEU A 375 0.62 -2.54 -20.59
N GLY A 376 1.75 -2.69 -19.88
CA GLY A 376 2.00 -2.07 -18.56
C GLY A 376 1.63 -2.93 -17.35
N ALA A 377 1.05 -4.13 -17.53
CA ALA A 377 0.73 -5.00 -16.41
C ALA A 377 1.98 -5.42 -15.62
N GLU A 378 3.04 -5.83 -16.30
CA GLU A 378 4.31 -6.23 -15.69
C GLU A 378 4.98 -5.07 -14.95
N ASP A 379 4.93 -3.87 -15.54
CA ASP A 379 5.47 -2.66 -14.94
C ASP A 379 4.69 -2.31 -13.65
N TYR A 380 3.36 -2.43 -13.66
CA TYR A 380 2.55 -2.23 -12.46
C TYR A 380 2.87 -3.25 -11.37
N LEU A 381 3.00 -4.54 -11.70
CA LEU A 381 3.33 -5.57 -10.72
C LEU A 381 4.70 -5.33 -10.06
N ARG A 382 5.70 -4.90 -10.84
CA ARG A 382 7.03 -4.53 -10.33
C ARG A 382 6.95 -3.30 -9.42
N ALA A 383 6.23 -2.27 -9.83
CA ALA A 383 6.05 -1.05 -9.02
C ALA A 383 5.27 -1.33 -7.72
N MET A 384 4.24 -2.18 -7.79
CA MET A 384 3.46 -2.64 -6.63
C MET A 384 4.36 -3.35 -5.62
N LYS A 385 5.26 -4.24 -6.07
CA LYS A 385 6.25 -4.89 -5.20
C LYS A 385 7.16 -3.88 -4.49
N PHE A 386 7.61 -2.86 -5.21
CA PHE A 386 8.40 -1.79 -4.61
C PHE A 386 7.60 -1.03 -3.52
N CYS A 387 6.32 -0.72 -3.77
CA CYS A 387 5.44 -0.14 -2.75
C CYS A 387 5.24 -1.07 -1.54
N GLN A 388 5.08 -2.38 -1.75
CA GLN A 388 4.93 -3.35 -0.67
C GLN A 388 6.20 -3.45 0.19
N LEU A 389 7.38 -3.44 -0.43
CA LEU A 389 8.66 -3.36 0.28
C LEU A 389 8.73 -2.10 1.15
N PHE A 390 8.40 -0.94 0.57
CA PHE A 390 8.38 0.32 1.33
C PHE A 390 7.37 0.29 2.49
N ALA A 391 6.17 -0.29 2.29
CA ALA A 391 5.16 -0.41 3.33
C ALA A 391 5.63 -1.30 4.50
N LYS A 392 6.27 -2.44 4.19
CA LYS A 392 6.89 -3.33 5.19
C LYS A 392 7.97 -2.62 5.97
N MET A 393 8.87 -1.93 5.26
CA MET A 393 9.94 -1.13 5.86
C MET A 393 9.38 -0.03 6.75
N ASN A 394 8.32 0.66 6.32
CA ASN A 394 7.66 1.70 7.11
C ASN A 394 7.14 1.14 8.46
N ARG A 395 6.42 0.01 8.43
CA ARG A 395 5.93 -0.64 9.66
C ARG A 395 7.07 -1.13 10.56
N LEU A 396 8.11 -1.70 9.96
CA LEU A 396 9.29 -2.16 10.68
C LEU A 396 9.99 -0.99 11.39
N VAL A 397 10.18 0.14 10.71
CA VAL A 397 10.81 1.34 11.31
C VAL A 397 9.97 1.90 12.46
N ILE A 398 8.64 1.96 12.32
CA ILE A 398 7.73 2.38 13.41
C ILE A 398 7.93 1.47 14.63
N ALA A 399 7.82 0.15 14.45
CA ALA A 399 7.96 -0.81 15.54
C ALA A 399 9.37 -0.78 16.15
N PHE A 400 10.41 -0.64 15.34
CA PHE A 400 11.80 -0.56 15.79
C PHE A 400 12.06 0.70 16.60
N ASN A 401 11.53 1.85 16.19
CA ASN A 401 11.69 3.11 16.91
C ASN A 401 11.07 3.05 18.32
N VAL A 402 9.87 2.48 18.43
CA VAL A 402 9.20 2.24 19.73
C VAL A 402 10.01 1.26 20.57
N TYR A 403 10.45 0.13 19.99
CA TYR A 403 11.26 -0.87 20.68
C TYR A 403 12.58 -0.32 21.23
N CYS A 404 13.33 0.45 20.42
CA CYS A 404 14.57 1.09 20.84
C CYS A 404 14.33 2.03 22.02
N SER A 405 13.29 2.86 21.95
CA SER A 405 12.98 3.81 23.02
C SER A 405 12.57 3.12 24.33
N LEU A 406 11.78 2.04 24.24
CA LEU A 406 11.47 1.18 25.41
C LEU A 406 12.72 0.52 25.99
N SER A 407 13.73 0.26 25.15
CA SER A 407 15.04 -0.27 25.57
C SER A 407 16.01 0.80 26.08
N GLY A 408 15.60 2.07 26.15
CA GLY A 408 16.47 3.20 26.53
C GLY A 408 17.48 3.61 25.45
N ILE A 409 17.30 3.17 24.20
CA ILE A 409 18.15 3.49 23.07
C ILE A 409 17.50 4.61 22.24
N SER A 410 18.19 5.75 22.15
CA SER A 410 17.70 6.89 21.35
C SER A 410 17.67 6.57 19.86
N VAL A 411 16.56 6.91 19.21
CA VAL A 411 16.40 6.93 17.74
C VAL A 411 16.39 8.35 17.18
N GLN A 412 16.81 9.33 17.98
CA GLN A 412 16.99 10.73 17.62
C GLN A 412 18.47 11.01 17.31
N SER A 413 18.86 12.28 17.24
CA SER A 413 20.26 12.67 17.08
C SER A 413 21.15 12.12 18.21
N ASN A 414 22.38 11.78 17.86
CA ASN A 414 23.31 11.00 18.68
C ASN A 414 22.76 9.61 19.08
N GLY A 415 21.86 9.06 18.26
CA GLY A 415 21.17 7.81 18.49
C GLY A 415 21.69 6.67 17.62
N ILE A 416 20.93 5.57 17.59
CA ILE A 416 21.32 4.30 16.97
C ILE A 416 21.74 4.42 15.50
N TRP A 417 21.17 5.39 14.77
CA TRP A 417 21.42 5.61 13.35
C TRP A 417 22.55 6.58 13.04
N ASP A 418 23.23 7.11 14.03
CA ASP A 418 24.36 8.02 13.81
C ASP A 418 25.69 7.25 13.70
N SER A 419 26.64 7.82 12.97
CA SER A 419 27.93 7.19 12.66
C SER A 419 28.77 6.90 13.91
N GLY A 420 28.63 7.73 14.95
CA GLY A 420 29.35 7.58 16.22
C GLY A 420 28.75 6.59 17.21
N PHE A 421 27.57 6.02 16.93
CA PHE A 421 26.92 5.08 17.84
C PHE A 421 27.58 3.68 17.78
N ASP A 422 27.72 3.00 18.93
CA ASP A 422 28.40 1.71 19.04
C ASP A 422 27.77 0.67 18.10
N SER A 423 28.56 0.20 17.14
CA SER A 423 28.12 -0.72 16.10
C SER A 423 27.72 -2.10 16.63
N ARG A 424 28.29 -2.55 17.75
CA ARG A 424 27.94 -3.83 18.39
C ARG A 424 26.59 -3.72 19.06
N VAL A 425 26.34 -2.62 19.78
CA VAL A 425 25.01 -2.36 20.40
C VAL A 425 23.94 -2.25 19.31
N ARG A 426 24.22 -1.56 18.21
CA ARG A 426 23.31 -1.49 17.05
C ARG A 426 22.97 -2.87 16.50
N ALA A 427 23.99 -3.66 16.18
CA ALA A 427 23.80 -5.00 15.60
C ALA A 427 23.03 -5.93 16.55
N GLN A 428 23.36 -5.91 17.84
CA GLN A 428 22.67 -6.70 18.86
C GLN A 428 21.20 -6.28 19.01
N THR A 429 20.92 -4.97 19.06
CA THR A 429 19.56 -4.43 19.18
C THR A 429 18.69 -4.86 18.00
N ILE A 430 19.23 -4.75 16.78
CA ILE A 430 18.54 -5.20 15.56
C ILE A 430 18.28 -6.71 15.63
N ALA A 431 19.28 -7.52 16.00
CA ALA A 431 19.10 -8.97 16.10
C ALA A 431 18.00 -9.37 17.10
N VAL A 432 18.03 -8.82 18.32
CA VAL A 432 17.03 -9.13 19.36
C VAL A 432 15.64 -8.66 18.95
N PHE A 433 15.51 -7.47 18.36
CA PHE A 433 14.24 -6.99 17.82
C PHE A 433 13.69 -7.95 16.75
N MET A 434 14.55 -8.37 15.83
CA MET A 434 14.18 -9.26 14.72
C MET A 434 13.81 -10.67 15.19
N ASP A 435 14.31 -11.12 16.34
CA ASP A 435 13.91 -12.38 16.98
C ASP A 435 12.61 -12.24 17.80
N SER A 436 12.30 -11.03 18.25
CA SER A 436 11.04 -10.71 18.96
C SER A 436 9.85 -10.48 18.00
N ALA A 437 10.11 -10.38 16.70
CA ALA A 437 9.08 -10.25 15.68
C ALA A 437 8.27 -11.54 15.58
N PHE A 438 7.03 -11.50 16.08
CA PHE A 438 6.21 -12.69 16.29
C PHE A 438 5.46 -13.11 15.03
N TYR A 439 5.00 -12.16 14.19
CA TYR A 439 4.21 -12.47 12.99
C TYR A 439 4.50 -11.59 11.78
N THR A 440 4.54 -12.23 10.60
CA THR A 440 4.84 -11.59 9.33
C THR A 440 3.56 -11.13 8.63
N ASP A 441 3.34 -9.82 8.64
CA ASP A 441 2.66 -9.02 7.63
C ASP A 441 1.37 -9.56 6.97
N CYS A 442 0.22 -9.27 7.58
CA CYS A 442 -1.10 -9.45 6.97
C CYS A 442 -1.43 -8.28 6.01
N ILE A 443 -0.79 -8.26 4.83
CA ILE A 443 -1.13 -7.28 3.78
C ILE A 443 -2.53 -7.52 3.23
N HIS A 444 -3.26 -6.44 2.94
CA HIS A 444 -4.65 -6.52 2.50
C HIS A 444 -5.01 -5.75 1.23
N ASN A 445 -4.05 -5.05 0.61
CA ASN A 445 -4.22 -4.41 -0.71
C ASN A 445 -3.04 -4.78 -1.63
N TYR A 446 -3.20 -5.84 -2.41
CA TYR A 446 -2.13 -6.34 -3.28
C TYR A 446 -2.59 -7.42 -4.28
N ILE A 447 -1.68 -7.77 -5.18
CA ILE A 447 -1.78 -8.93 -6.06
C ILE A 447 -0.76 -9.97 -5.61
N ASP A 448 -1.23 -11.15 -5.26
CA ASP A 448 -0.38 -12.30 -4.98
C ASP A 448 0.05 -12.95 -6.29
N LEU A 449 1.33 -12.81 -6.64
CA LEU A 449 1.85 -13.34 -7.90
C LEU A 449 2.01 -14.86 -7.91
N GLN A 450 2.14 -15.48 -6.75
CA GLN A 450 2.30 -16.93 -6.63
C GLN A 450 0.95 -17.62 -6.82
N SER A 451 -0.08 -17.17 -6.08
CA SER A 451 -1.44 -17.74 -6.18
C SER A 451 -2.28 -17.12 -7.30
N LYS A 452 -1.78 -16.05 -7.92
CA LYS A 452 -2.48 -15.25 -8.95
C LYS A 452 -3.83 -14.67 -8.48
N ILE A 453 -3.89 -14.19 -7.23
CA ILE A 453 -5.11 -13.63 -6.63
C ILE A 453 -4.96 -12.12 -6.37
N MET A 454 -5.94 -11.33 -6.80
CA MET A 454 -6.09 -9.91 -6.43
C MET A 454 -6.86 -9.81 -5.12
N ARG A 455 -6.41 -8.96 -4.20
CA ARG A 455 -7.05 -8.70 -2.91
C ARG A 455 -7.14 -7.20 -2.60
N LYS A 456 -8.32 -6.77 -2.14
CA LYS A 456 -8.55 -5.43 -1.57
C LYS A 456 -9.38 -5.51 -0.32
N GLY A 457 -8.82 -5.01 0.78
CA GLY A 457 -9.35 -5.24 2.12
C GLY A 457 -9.61 -6.71 2.39
N SER A 458 -8.69 -7.58 1.98
CA SER A 458 -8.77 -9.01 2.28
C SER A 458 -7.36 -9.61 2.34
N ILE A 459 -7.17 -10.63 3.17
CA ILE A 459 -5.85 -11.21 3.47
C ILE A 459 -5.76 -12.63 2.95
N ARG A 460 -4.54 -13.11 2.65
CA ARG A 460 -4.31 -14.53 2.35
C ARG A 460 -4.64 -15.39 3.57
N ALA A 461 -5.23 -16.56 3.34
CA ALA A 461 -5.62 -17.52 4.37
C ALA A 461 -5.25 -18.93 3.93
N ASN A 462 -3.97 -19.16 3.64
CA ASN A 462 -3.48 -20.49 3.32
C ASN A 462 -3.62 -21.42 4.54
N LYS A 463 -3.59 -22.73 4.27
CA LYS A 463 -3.71 -23.73 5.34
C LYS A 463 -2.58 -23.53 6.35
N ASP A 464 -2.96 -23.48 7.62
CA ASP A 464 -2.08 -23.31 8.77
C ASP A 464 -1.38 -21.95 8.90
N GLU A 465 -1.63 -20.99 8.00
CA GLU A 465 -1.09 -19.63 8.06
C GLU A 465 -1.71 -18.86 9.25
N ILE A 466 -0.90 -18.18 10.05
CA ILE A 466 -1.39 -17.33 11.13
C ILE A 466 -1.88 -16.00 10.54
N LEU A 467 -3.09 -15.60 10.93
CA LEU A 467 -3.79 -14.43 10.44
C LEU A 467 -4.08 -13.49 11.60
N ILE A 468 -4.00 -12.19 11.32
CA ILE A 468 -4.31 -11.12 12.26
C ILE A 468 -5.43 -10.30 11.63
N ILE A 469 -6.59 -10.30 12.28
CA ILE A 469 -7.78 -9.60 11.79
C ILE A 469 -8.15 -8.51 12.81
N PRO A 470 -7.74 -7.25 12.61
CA PRO A 470 -8.10 -6.14 13.49
C PRO A 470 -9.60 -5.81 13.42
N MET A 471 -10.24 -5.59 14.57
CA MET A 471 -11.67 -5.31 14.65
C MET A 471 -11.94 -3.80 14.65
N ASN A 472 -11.82 -3.18 15.81
CA ASN A 472 -11.88 -1.73 16.02
C ASN A 472 -11.04 -1.41 17.27
N MET A 473 -10.89 -0.13 17.56
CA MET A 473 -10.04 0.35 18.66
C MET A 473 -10.41 -0.13 20.07
N ARG A 474 -11.61 -0.69 20.29
CA ARG A 474 -12.04 -1.28 21.56
C ARG A 474 -11.85 -2.80 21.58
N ASP A 475 -12.15 -3.43 20.46
CA ASP A 475 -12.36 -4.87 20.36
C ASP A 475 -11.07 -5.66 20.04
N GLY A 476 -10.00 -4.95 19.65
CA GLY A 476 -8.67 -5.51 19.42
C GLY A 476 -8.60 -6.41 18.19
N ILE A 477 -7.93 -7.55 18.35
CA ILE A 477 -7.51 -8.40 17.25
C ILE A 477 -7.99 -9.83 17.44
N LEU A 478 -8.45 -10.42 16.33
CA LEU A 478 -8.59 -11.88 16.24
C LEU A 478 -7.30 -12.47 15.68
N VAL A 479 -6.74 -13.44 16.41
CA VAL A 479 -5.67 -14.30 15.92
C VAL A 479 -6.31 -15.56 15.40
N CYS A 480 -6.11 -15.83 14.11
CA CYS A 480 -6.72 -16.94 13.42
C CYS A 480 -5.68 -17.82 12.72
N LYS A 481 -6.10 -19.02 12.35
CA LYS A 481 -5.32 -19.96 11.55
C LYS A 481 -6.08 -20.27 10.26
N GLY A 482 -5.46 -20.02 9.11
CA GLY A 482 -6.08 -20.19 7.81
C GLY A 482 -6.40 -21.64 7.49
N LEU A 483 -7.52 -21.86 6.80
CA LEU A 483 -7.97 -23.21 6.39
C LEU A 483 -7.47 -23.60 5.00
N GLY A 484 -7.00 -22.65 4.19
CA GLY A 484 -6.64 -22.91 2.79
C GLY A 484 -7.83 -23.29 1.92
N ASN A 485 -9.02 -22.75 2.22
CA ASN A 485 -10.24 -23.09 1.51
C ASN A 485 -10.25 -22.45 0.11
N SER A 486 -10.21 -23.28 -0.94
CA SER A 486 -10.22 -22.82 -2.33
C SER A 486 -11.55 -22.17 -2.73
N ASP A 487 -12.67 -22.52 -2.09
CA ASP A 487 -13.94 -21.84 -2.32
C ASP A 487 -13.94 -20.40 -1.76
N TRP A 488 -12.95 -20.04 -0.96
CA TRP A 488 -12.73 -18.67 -0.48
C TRP A 488 -11.57 -17.98 -1.20
N ASN A 489 -11.05 -18.56 -2.30
CA ASN A 489 -9.78 -18.15 -2.92
C ASN A 489 -8.62 -18.12 -1.90
N CYS A 490 -8.64 -19.01 -0.91
CA CYS A 490 -7.72 -18.99 0.24
C CYS A 490 -7.58 -17.57 0.81
N THR A 491 -8.71 -16.90 1.09
CA THR A 491 -8.77 -15.50 1.50
C THR A 491 -9.70 -15.31 2.70
N ALA A 492 -9.26 -14.52 3.67
CA ALA A 492 -10.02 -14.12 4.85
C ALA A 492 -10.28 -12.60 4.85
N PRO A 493 -11.24 -12.10 5.66
CA PRO A 493 -11.42 -10.66 5.86
C PRO A 493 -10.17 -10.01 6.46
N HIS A 494 -9.96 -8.74 6.17
CA HIS A 494 -8.85 -7.96 6.73
C HIS A 494 -9.20 -7.24 8.03
N GLY A 495 -10.48 -7.12 8.36
CA GLY A 495 -10.91 -6.47 9.59
C GLY A 495 -12.40 -6.58 9.86
N ALA A 496 -12.96 -5.61 10.60
CA ALA A 496 -14.40 -5.53 10.84
C ALA A 496 -15.20 -4.99 9.64
N GLY A 497 -14.60 -4.10 8.84
CA GLY A 497 -15.30 -3.42 7.76
C GLY A 497 -16.24 -2.33 8.27
N ARG A 498 -16.39 -1.24 7.50
CA ARG A 498 -17.17 -0.08 7.92
C ARG A 498 -18.66 -0.28 7.65
N ILE A 499 -19.51 0.24 8.52
CA ILE A 499 -20.96 0.34 8.28
C ILE A 499 -21.39 1.70 7.75
N MET A 500 -20.50 2.70 7.83
CA MET A 500 -20.76 4.05 7.35
C MET A 500 -19.49 4.75 6.86
N SER A 501 -19.67 5.76 6.00
CA SER A 501 -18.56 6.58 5.53
C SER A 501 -17.92 7.39 6.66
N ARG A 502 -16.67 7.82 6.47
CA ARG A 502 -15.98 8.69 7.44
C ARG A 502 -16.75 9.98 7.73
N VAL A 503 -17.31 10.58 6.68
CA VAL A 503 -18.10 11.80 6.78
C VAL A 503 -19.41 11.57 7.55
N ALA A 504 -20.06 10.42 7.33
CA ALA A 504 -21.25 10.06 8.08
C ALA A 504 -20.93 9.84 9.57
N ALA A 505 -19.86 9.08 9.87
CA ALA A 505 -19.42 8.83 11.23
C ALA A 505 -19.16 10.13 12.01
N LYS A 506 -18.39 11.07 11.44
CA LYS A 506 -18.14 12.39 12.06
C LYS A 506 -19.40 13.24 12.28
N ARG A 507 -20.49 12.97 11.57
CA ARG A 507 -21.76 13.69 11.73
C ARG A 507 -22.69 13.05 12.74
N SER A 508 -22.63 11.72 12.92
CA SER A 508 -23.63 10.97 13.67
C SER A 508 -23.13 10.40 15.00
N ILE A 509 -21.83 10.13 15.13
CA ILE A 509 -21.24 9.57 16.35
C ILE A 509 -20.78 10.72 17.25
N LYS A 510 -21.09 10.64 18.54
CA LYS A 510 -20.69 11.63 19.53
C LYS A 510 -19.42 11.21 20.24
N LEU A 511 -18.50 12.16 20.49
CA LEU A 511 -17.23 11.89 21.16
C LEU A 511 -17.43 11.27 22.55
N GLU A 512 -18.43 11.73 23.31
CA GLU A 512 -18.70 11.21 24.66
C GLU A 512 -19.06 9.72 24.64
N THR A 513 -19.78 9.28 23.60
CA THR A 513 -20.08 7.86 23.38
C THR A 513 -18.81 7.07 23.12
N VAL A 514 -17.89 7.61 22.32
CA VAL A 514 -16.61 6.95 22.02
C VAL A 514 -15.77 6.83 23.29
N ILE A 515 -15.66 7.90 24.09
CA ILE A 515 -14.94 7.88 25.37
C ILE A 515 -15.51 6.82 26.31
N GLU A 516 -16.83 6.73 26.42
CA GLU A 516 -17.50 5.70 27.23
C GLU A 516 -17.19 4.28 26.72
N GLN A 517 -17.26 4.06 25.41
CA GLN A 517 -16.97 2.77 24.78
C GLN A 517 -15.52 2.32 24.95
N MET A 518 -14.60 3.28 25.09
CA MET A 518 -13.17 3.05 25.23
C MET A 518 -12.71 2.89 26.68
N LYS A 519 -13.62 2.93 27.68
CA LYS A 519 -13.26 2.67 29.08
C LYS A 519 -12.53 1.34 29.24
N GLY A 520 -11.34 1.41 29.83
CA GLY A 520 -10.43 0.26 29.99
C GLY A 520 -9.35 0.15 28.92
N VAL A 521 -9.38 1.00 27.88
CA VAL A 521 -8.33 1.15 26.88
C VAL A 521 -7.72 2.54 27.02
N TYR A 522 -6.44 2.64 27.35
CA TYR A 522 -5.77 3.93 27.46
C TYR A 522 -5.57 4.53 26.06
N SER A 523 -5.94 5.80 25.88
CA SER A 523 -5.67 6.52 24.63
C SER A 523 -5.77 8.02 24.83
N THR A 524 -4.72 8.75 24.46
CA THR A 524 -4.71 10.22 24.43
C THR A 524 -5.24 10.80 23.10
N CYS A 525 -5.60 9.94 22.15
CA CYS A 525 -6.08 10.33 20.81
C CYS A 525 -7.59 10.53 20.69
N LEU A 526 -8.38 10.37 21.76
CA LEU A 526 -9.86 10.42 21.70
C LEU A 526 -10.36 11.87 21.52
N GLN A 527 -10.42 12.32 20.26
CA GLN A 527 -10.81 13.66 19.85
C GLN A 527 -11.74 13.61 18.62
N GLU A 528 -12.30 14.75 18.21
CA GLU A 528 -13.23 14.88 17.06
C GLU A 528 -12.65 14.31 15.76
N GLU A 529 -11.34 14.41 15.60
CA GLU A 529 -10.60 13.99 14.42
C GLU A 529 -10.64 12.48 14.19
N VAL A 530 -10.72 11.68 15.27
CA VAL A 530 -10.68 10.21 15.22
C VAL A 530 -12.06 9.56 15.32
N ILE A 531 -13.14 10.35 15.42
CA ILE A 531 -14.51 9.82 15.52
C ILE A 531 -14.87 8.95 14.31
N ASP A 532 -14.29 9.21 13.13
CA ASP A 532 -14.52 8.34 11.99
C ASP A 532 -13.96 6.94 12.16
N GLU A 533 -13.14 6.68 13.18
CA GLU A 533 -12.56 5.38 13.47
C GLU A 533 -13.13 4.75 14.76
N ALA A 534 -14.20 5.34 15.32
CA ALA A 534 -14.91 4.85 16.49
C ALA A 534 -15.48 3.42 16.31
N PRO A 535 -15.68 2.64 17.40
CA PRO A 535 -16.24 1.29 17.31
C PRO A 535 -17.56 1.20 16.53
N ASP A 536 -18.46 2.18 16.71
CA ASP A 536 -19.75 2.22 16.02
C ASP A 536 -19.67 2.54 14.52
N ALA A 537 -18.49 2.95 14.01
CA ALA A 537 -18.27 3.11 12.57
C ALA A 537 -18.05 1.76 11.86
N TYR A 538 -17.85 0.68 12.63
CA TYR A 538 -17.48 -0.65 12.16
C TYR A 538 -18.56 -1.70 12.43
N LYS A 539 -18.52 -2.80 11.68
CA LYS A 539 -19.39 -3.95 11.95
C LYS A 539 -19.01 -4.56 13.32
N PRO A 540 -20.00 -5.08 14.07
CA PRO A 540 -19.70 -5.78 15.32
C PRO A 540 -18.82 -7.01 15.08
N MET A 541 -17.90 -7.31 16.01
CA MET A 541 -17.06 -8.51 15.94
C MET A 541 -17.87 -9.82 15.82
N ALA A 542 -19.04 -9.88 16.46
CA ALA A 542 -19.98 -11.01 16.35
C ALA A 542 -20.41 -11.28 14.90
N HIS A 543 -20.54 -10.23 14.08
CA HIS A 543 -20.85 -10.36 12.66
C HIS A 543 -19.70 -11.07 11.92
N ILE A 544 -18.44 -10.71 12.21
CA ILE A 544 -17.29 -11.31 11.55
C ILE A 544 -17.08 -12.76 12.00
N THR A 545 -17.02 -13.00 13.31
CA THR A 545 -16.77 -14.32 13.90
C THR A 545 -17.78 -15.38 13.47
N LYS A 546 -19.05 -15.01 13.28
CA LYS A 546 -20.11 -15.90 12.76
C LYS A 546 -19.86 -16.36 11.31
N HIS A 547 -19.18 -15.55 10.49
CA HIS A 547 -19.11 -15.77 9.04
C HIS A 547 -17.73 -16.19 8.52
N ILE A 548 -16.68 -16.17 9.35
CA ILE A 548 -15.31 -16.53 8.91
C ILE A 548 -14.95 -18.02 9.07
N GLN A 549 -15.86 -18.83 9.64
CA GLN A 549 -15.62 -20.24 9.96
C GLN A 549 -15.25 -21.09 8.73
N GLY A 550 -15.66 -20.66 7.53
CA GLY A 550 -15.32 -21.31 6.27
C GLY A 550 -13.89 -21.05 5.78
N THR A 551 -13.20 -20.02 6.29
CA THR A 551 -11.86 -19.61 5.82
C THR A 551 -10.78 -19.66 6.87
N CYS A 552 -11.10 -19.51 8.16
CA CYS A 552 -10.11 -19.58 9.23
C CYS A 552 -10.73 -20.07 10.55
N THR A 553 -9.88 -20.59 11.42
CA THR A 553 -10.22 -20.95 12.80
C THR A 553 -9.67 -19.87 13.74
N ILE A 554 -10.50 -19.34 14.63
CA ILE A 554 -10.05 -18.40 15.66
C ILE A 554 -9.28 -19.19 16.71
N ILE A 555 -8.04 -18.78 16.98
CA ILE A 555 -7.15 -19.43 17.98
C ILE A 555 -6.87 -18.53 19.19
N GLY A 556 -7.22 -17.25 19.11
CA GLY A 556 -7.12 -16.33 20.23
C GLY A 556 -7.75 -14.98 19.90
N GLN A 557 -8.00 -14.20 20.94
CA GLN A 557 -8.35 -12.79 20.83
C GLN A 557 -7.36 -11.99 21.67
N TRP A 558 -6.77 -10.96 21.09
CA TRP A 558 -5.97 -10.01 21.84
C TRP A 558 -6.78 -8.75 22.08
N LYS A 559 -6.70 -8.24 23.31
CA LYS A 559 -7.49 -7.09 23.76
C LYS A 559 -6.60 -5.86 23.86
N PRO A 560 -7.08 -4.70 23.40
CA PRO A 560 -6.29 -3.49 23.46
C PRO A 560 -6.22 -2.99 24.89
N LEU A 561 -5.00 -2.72 25.34
CA LEU A 561 -4.72 -2.00 26.58
C LEU A 561 -4.46 -0.53 26.32
N TRP A 562 -3.88 -0.24 25.16
CA TRP A 562 -3.53 1.11 24.75
C TRP A 562 -3.65 1.26 23.23
N ASN A 563 -4.13 2.42 22.75
CA ASN A 563 -4.16 2.72 21.32
C ASN A 563 -3.63 4.14 21.01
N PHE A 564 -3.10 4.26 19.80
CA PHE A 564 -2.67 5.51 19.19
C PHE A 564 -3.12 5.58 17.75
N LYS A 565 -3.82 6.66 17.42
CA LYS A 565 -4.39 6.92 16.09
C LYS A 565 -3.72 8.12 15.45
N GLY A 566 -3.62 8.08 14.14
CA GLY A 566 -3.08 9.20 13.39
C GLY A 566 -4.03 10.37 13.28
N MET A 567 -3.69 11.49 13.93
CA MET A 567 -4.46 12.74 13.91
C MET A 567 -3.92 13.70 12.84
N ASP A 568 -4.82 14.38 12.12
CA ASP A 568 -4.44 15.32 11.04
C ASP A 568 -4.09 16.74 11.54
N CYS A 569 -4.26 17.03 12.84
CA CYS A 569 -3.89 18.29 13.48
C CYS A 569 -3.34 18.09 14.90
N GLY A 570 -2.65 19.13 15.41
CA GLY A 570 -1.68 19.04 16.48
C GLY A 570 -2.16 18.55 17.83
N PHE A 571 -1.35 17.68 18.42
CA PHE A 571 -1.42 17.32 19.83
C PHE A 571 -1.24 18.58 20.70
N ASP A 572 -2.30 18.98 21.42
CA ASP A 572 -2.18 19.87 22.59
C ASP A 572 -2.14 18.99 23.85
N PRO A 573 -0.97 18.81 24.50
CA PRO A 573 -0.84 17.98 25.70
C PRO A 573 -1.72 18.41 26.88
N LYS A 574 -2.38 19.57 26.80
CA LYS A 574 -3.24 20.09 27.88
C LYS A 574 -4.71 19.67 27.79
N GLN A 575 -5.17 19.03 26.72
CA GLN A 575 -6.60 18.71 26.54
C GLN A 575 -7.02 17.28 26.93
N GLY A 576 -6.08 16.39 27.28
CA GLY A 576 -6.37 14.96 27.53
C GLY A 576 -6.34 14.48 28.99
N LYS A 577 -6.46 15.37 29.99
CA LYS A 577 -6.55 14.98 31.40
C LYS A 577 -7.96 15.28 31.93
N ASN A 578 -8.88 14.32 31.82
CA ASN A 578 -10.10 14.26 32.62
C ASN A 578 -10.33 12.84 33.10
#